data_AF-A0A2W4YGX3-F1
#
_entry.id   AF-A0A2W4YGX3-F1
#
_cell.length_a   1.000
_cell.length_b   1.000
_cell.length_c   1.000
_cell.angle_alpha   90.00
_cell.angle_beta   90.00
_cell.angle_gamma   90.00
#
_symmetry.space_group_name_H-M   'P 1'
#
loop_
_entity.id
_entity.type
_entity.pdbx_description
1 polymer ?
#
loop_
_entity_poly.entity_id
_entity_poly.type
_entity_poly.pdbx_seq_one_letter_code
_entity_poly.pdbx_strand_id
1 'polypeptide(L)'
;MGEICDILALTPERQLVIIELKNAEYRHVVQQLTRYYSNLLSERPFSEAIDYEKPVRLIAIAPSFHGHNYIDRQYSRLSFEFIEVSVKKSEQFYLELKSENAESPLGRAVLPYREPELSNQDEDSAEIPDLLRQWIGACSVVEQQSFLRTRAQILGFDSRIREIVEAKSIQYGTSKTKLCAEVCFSQRHQRPILFLWLTLPTCWKMSGRAERVGRLRLWLHDGNLAHVGHVVAGLGKMRLRQEWEAIPKTRWPRQSLQEGLSYRSHMPVEAARYARLSLGVESSTDYLETCVSIGLQKWLEKL
;
A
#
# COMPACT_ATOMS: atom_id res chain seq x y z
N MET A 1 23.31 5.79 -17.30
CA MET A 1 22.69 5.47 -15.99
C MET A 1 23.43 4.28 -15.43
N GLY A 2 23.88 4.33 -14.18
CA GLY A 2 24.60 3.23 -13.54
C GLY A 2 23.68 2.06 -13.19
N GLU A 3 24.24 0.87 -13.03
CA GLU A 3 23.51 -0.29 -12.55
C GLU A 3 23.66 -0.41 -11.03
N ILE A 4 22.60 -0.82 -10.34
CA ILE A 4 22.56 -0.89 -8.87
C ILE A 4 22.41 -2.35 -8.47
N CYS A 5 23.37 -2.88 -7.72
CA CYS A 5 23.32 -4.22 -7.14
C CYS A 5 22.49 -4.21 -5.84
N ASP A 6 21.73 -5.28 -5.58
CA ASP A 6 20.95 -5.39 -4.36
C ASP A 6 21.84 -5.55 -3.12
N ILE A 7 22.74 -6.55 -3.11
CA ILE A 7 23.66 -6.79 -1.98
C ILE A 7 25.06 -7.12 -2.49
N LEU A 8 26.05 -6.43 -1.94
CA LEU A 8 27.46 -6.81 -1.99
C LEU A 8 27.90 -7.27 -0.61
N ALA A 9 28.53 -8.44 -0.55
CA ALA A 9 29.01 -9.03 0.69
C ALA A 9 30.43 -9.56 0.53
N LEU A 10 31.06 -9.85 1.67
CA LEU A 10 32.36 -10.50 1.74
C LEU A 10 32.25 -11.77 2.57
N THR A 11 32.92 -12.83 2.13
CA THR A 11 33.20 -13.96 3.01
C THR A 11 34.23 -13.56 4.07
N PRO A 12 34.42 -14.35 5.15
CA PRO A 12 35.50 -14.10 6.12
C PRO A 12 36.89 -14.02 5.47
N GLU A 13 37.08 -14.69 4.33
CA GLU A 13 38.31 -14.67 3.54
C GLU A 13 38.37 -13.50 2.55
N ARG A 14 37.51 -12.48 2.67
CA ARG A 14 37.50 -11.28 1.81
C ARG A 14 37.16 -11.55 0.33
N GLN A 15 36.57 -12.70 0.02
CA GLN A 15 36.04 -13.02 -1.31
C GLN A 15 34.77 -12.22 -1.58
N LEU A 16 34.69 -11.56 -2.74
CA LEU A 16 33.50 -10.82 -3.15
C LEU A 16 32.32 -11.76 -3.45
N VAL A 17 31.16 -11.43 -2.89
CA VAL A 17 29.87 -12.08 -3.16
C VAL A 17 28.89 -11.02 -3.66
N ILE A 18 28.31 -11.26 -4.83
CA ILE A 18 27.28 -10.41 -5.45
C ILE A 18 25.96 -11.17 -5.36
N ILE A 19 24.95 -10.57 -4.72
CA ILE A 19 23.64 -11.20 -4.52
C ILE A 19 22.57 -10.33 -5.16
N GLU A 20 21.76 -10.95 -6.01
CA GLU A 20 20.58 -10.34 -6.62
C GLU A 20 19.31 -11.01 -6.08
N LEU A 21 18.33 -10.20 -5.68
CA LEU A 21 17.08 -10.65 -5.07
C LEU A 21 15.91 -10.41 -6.03
N LYS A 22 15.03 -11.41 -6.17
CA LYS A 22 13.77 -11.26 -6.91
C LYS A 22 12.60 -11.72 -6.05
N ASN A 23 11.50 -10.98 -6.11
CA ASN A 23 10.24 -11.33 -5.42
C ASN A 23 9.31 -12.24 -6.24
N ALA A 24 9.68 -12.53 -7.49
CA ALA A 24 8.92 -13.36 -8.42
C ALA A 24 9.88 -14.00 -9.44
N GLU A 25 9.35 -14.89 -10.26
CA GLU A 25 10.10 -15.43 -11.39
C GLU A 25 10.58 -14.30 -12.32
N TYR A 26 11.86 -14.33 -12.68
CA TYR A 26 12.47 -13.34 -13.56
C TYR A 26 13.31 -14.03 -14.63
N ARG A 27 13.31 -13.50 -15.86
CA ARG A 27 13.96 -14.14 -17.03
C ARG A 27 15.42 -13.72 -17.26
N HIS A 28 15.89 -12.65 -16.62
CA HIS A 28 17.16 -12.01 -16.98
C HIS A 28 18.15 -11.84 -15.81
N VAL A 29 18.06 -12.70 -14.78
CA VAL A 29 18.88 -12.53 -13.57
C VAL A 29 20.36 -12.82 -13.85
N VAL A 30 20.64 -13.77 -14.73
CA VAL A 30 22.01 -14.12 -15.15
C VAL A 30 22.68 -12.95 -15.86
N GLN A 31 21.99 -12.30 -16.81
CA GLN A 31 22.51 -11.15 -17.52
C GLN A 31 22.74 -9.97 -16.57
N GLN A 32 21.85 -9.79 -15.58
CA GLN A 32 22.00 -8.73 -14.59
C GLN A 32 23.23 -8.93 -13.71
N LEU A 33 23.39 -10.12 -13.12
CA LEU A 33 24.60 -10.47 -12.35
C LEU A 33 25.88 -10.39 -13.19
N THR A 34 25.83 -10.76 -14.47
CA THR A 34 26.97 -10.65 -15.39
C THR A 34 27.44 -9.20 -15.55
N ARG A 35 26.52 -8.26 -15.67
CA ARG A 35 26.88 -6.84 -15.83
C ARG A 35 27.46 -6.26 -14.54
N TYR A 36 26.90 -6.62 -13.38
CA TYR A 36 27.50 -6.26 -12.08
C TYR A 36 28.92 -6.81 -11.91
N TYR A 37 29.12 -8.08 -12.22
CA TYR A 37 30.44 -8.72 -12.19
C TYR A 37 31.45 -7.95 -13.05
N SER A 38 31.08 -7.65 -14.30
CA SER A 38 31.94 -6.92 -15.23
C SER A 38 32.31 -5.53 -14.71
N ASN A 39 31.33 -4.78 -14.20
CA ASN A 39 31.55 -3.43 -13.70
C ASN A 39 32.44 -3.44 -12.44
N LEU A 40 32.21 -4.35 -11.51
CA LEU A 40 32.98 -4.45 -10.26
C LEU A 40 34.42 -4.89 -10.47
N LEU A 41 34.70 -5.76 -11.44
CA LEU A 41 36.08 -6.14 -11.78
C LEU A 41 36.84 -5.05 -12.55
N SER A 42 36.11 -4.20 -13.29
CA SER A 42 36.69 -3.07 -13.99
C SER A 42 37.02 -1.92 -13.04
N GLU A 43 36.08 -1.53 -12.19
CA GLU A 43 36.24 -0.39 -11.28
C GLU A 43 37.02 -0.73 -10.01
N ARG A 44 36.98 -1.99 -9.58
CA ARG A 44 37.60 -2.50 -8.35
C ARG A 44 37.36 -1.63 -7.10
N PRO A 45 36.11 -1.25 -6.77
CA PRO A 45 35.84 -0.45 -5.58
C PRO A 45 36.20 -1.21 -4.30
N PHE A 46 36.49 -0.50 -3.21
CA PHE A 46 36.82 -1.11 -1.91
C PHE A 46 37.98 -2.13 -1.97
N SER A 47 38.99 -1.88 -2.81
CA SER A 47 40.17 -2.75 -2.98
C SER A 47 40.96 -3.00 -1.69
N GLU A 48 40.82 -2.13 -0.68
CA GLU A 48 41.38 -2.35 0.65
C GLU A 48 40.68 -3.45 1.45
N ALA A 49 39.42 -3.75 1.13
CA ALA A 49 38.59 -4.75 1.79
C ALA A 49 38.39 -6.01 0.94
N ILE A 50 38.27 -5.88 -0.38
CA ILE A 50 38.00 -6.98 -1.31
C ILE A 50 39.31 -7.55 -1.84
N ASP A 51 39.45 -8.88 -1.79
CA ASP A 51 40.51 -9.59 -2.49
C ASP A 51 40.04 -9.95 -3.91
N TYR A 52 40.42 -9.13 -4.89
CA TYR A 52 40.05 -9.27 -6.30
C TYR A 52 40.77 -10.40 -7.04
N GLU A 53 41.77 -11.03 -6.42
CA GLU A 53 42.43 -12.20 -6.98
C GLU A 53 41.61 -13.48 -6.71
N LYS A 54 40.63 -13.41 -5.80
CA LYS A 54 39.70 -14.50 -5.53
C LYS A 54 38.54 -14.52 -6.52
N PRO A 55 38.02 -15.72 -6.88
CA PRO A 55 36.86 -15.81 -7.74
C PRO A 55 35.65 -15.14 -7.09
N VAL A 56 34.87 -14.39 -7.86
CA VAL A 56 33.64 -13.74 -7.36
C VAL A 56 32.51 -14.75 -7.31
N ARG A 57 31.74 -14.77 -6.22
CA ARG A 57 30.51 -15.57 -6.12
C ARG A 57 29.31 -14.77 -6.60
N LEU A 58 28.51 -15.36 -7.48
CA LEU A 58 27.32 -14.75 -8.07
C LEU A 58 26.09 -15.54 -7.62
N ILE A 59 25.25 -14.94 -6.80
CA ILE A 59 24.11 -15.60 -6.18
C ILE A 59 22.82 -14.91 -6.62
N ALA A 60 21.87 -15.67 -7.12
CA ALA A 60 20.50 -15.20 -7.34
C ALA A 60 19.58 -15.88 -6.33
N ILE A 61 18.74 -15.08 -5.66
CA ILE A 61 17.72 -15.57 -4.73
C ILE A 61 16.34 -15.19 -5.26
N ALA A 62 15.49 -16.17 -5.57
CA ALA A 62 14.15 -15.95 -6.12
C ALA A 62 13.18 -17.06 -5.72
N PRO A 63 11.85 -16.86 -5.77
CA PRO A 63 10.89 -17.95 -5.52
C PRO A 63 10.97 -19.08 -6.55
N SER A 64 11.31 -18.75 -7.79
CA SER A 64 11.56 -19.69 -8.88
C SER A 64 12.41 -19.01 -9.96
N PHE A 65 12.98 -19.81 -10.87
CA PHE A 65 13.76 -19.34 -11.99
C PHE A 65 13.15 -19.79 -13.31
N HIS A 66 13.06 -18.87 -14.28
CA HIS A 66 12.61 -19.19 -15.63
C HIS A 66 13.63 -20.08 -16.35
N GLY A 67 13.15 -20.97 -17.25
CA GLY A 67 13.97 -21.87 -18.08
C GLY A 67 15.19 -21.22 -18.75
N HIS A 68 15.03 -19.98 -19.20
CA HIS A 68 16.11 -19.21 -19.84
C HIS A 68 17.28 -18.93 -18.90
N ASN A 69 17.07 -18.67 -17.61
CA ASN A 69 18.20 -18.47 -16.70
C ASN A 69 19.04 -19.74 -16.57
N TYR A 70 18.41 -20.93 -16.63
CA TYR A 70 19.14 -22.19 -16.61
C TYR A 70 19.96 -22.38 -17.88
N ILE A 71 19.40 -22.05 -19.04
CA ILE A 71 20.12 -22.05 -20.32
C ILE A 71 21.30 -21.06 -20.24
N ASP A 72 21.04 -19.82 -19.84
CA ASP A 72 22.06 -18.78 -19.76
C ASP A 72 23.17 -19.15 -18.77
N ARG A 73 22.83 -19.76 -17.63
CA ARG A 73 23.82 -20.31 -16.68
C ARG A 73 24.62 -21.43 -17.30
N GLN A 74 23.97 -22.39 -17.97
CA GLN A 74 24.63 -23.56 -18.57
C GLN A 74 25.66 -23.17 -19.64
N TYR A 75 25.40 -22.11 -20.40
CA TYR A 75 26.30 -21.63 -21.46
C TYR A 75 27.18 -20.46 -21.03
N SER A 76 27.15 -20.06 -19.76
CA SER A 76 28.03 -19.02 -19.22
C SER A 76 29.40 -19.58 -18.82
N ARG A 77 30.42 -18.72 -18.87
CA ARG A 77 31.75 -18.98 -18.28
C ARG A 77 31.81 -18.65 -16.79
N LEU A 78 30.83 -17.92 -16.27
CA LEU A 78 30.72 -17.54 -14.86
C LEU A 78 29.90 -18.59 -14.09
N SER A 79 30.23 -18.79 -12.82
CA SER A 79 29.50 -19.70 -11.94
C SER A 79 28.41 -18.94 -11.20
N PHE A 80 27.14 -19.33 -11.44
CA PHE A 80 25.97 -18.75 -10.76
C PHE A 80 25.33 -19.76 -9.82
N GLU A 81 25.04 -19.32 -8.61
CA GLU A 81 24.31 -20.06 -7.60
C GLU A 81 22.84 -19.60 -7.63
N PHE A 82 21.92 -20.55 -7.84
CA PHE A 82 20.48 -20.30 -7.75
C PHE A 82 19.96 -20.85 -6.43
N ILE A 83 19.40 -19.95 -5.62
CA ILE A 83 18.78 -20.27 -4.34
C ILE A 83 17.29 -19.95 -4.44
N GLU A 84 16.47 -20.96 -4.22
CA GLU A 84 15.04 -20.78 -4.13
C GLU A 84 14.65 -20.32 -2.73
N VAL A 85 13.82 -19.28 -2.65
CA VAL A 85 13.21 -18.83 -1.40
C VAL A 85 11.73 -19.20 -1.38
N SER A 86 11.30 -19.85 -0.30
CA SER A 86 9.89 -20.18 -0.11
C SER A 86 9.42 -19.73 1.27
N VAL A 87 8.17 -19.29 1.35
CA VAL A 87 7.49 -19.08 2.62
C VAL A 87 6.78 -20.38 2.99
N LYS A 88 7.09 -20.92 4.15
CA LYS A 88 6.47 -22.14 4.68
C LYS A 88 5.80 -21.85 6.02
N LYS A 89 4.78 -22.64 6.36
CA LYS A 89 4.08 -22.58 7.65
C LYS A 89 4.24 -23.93 8.36
N SER A 90 4.74 -23.91 9.60
CA SER A 90 4.51 -25.01 10.56
C SER A 90 3.67 -24.47 11.72
N GLU A 91 4.32 -23.97 12.77
CA GLU A 91 3.69 -23.23 13.87
C GLU A 91 3.66 -21.72 13.59
N GLN A 92 4.70 -21.21 12.94
CA GLN A 92 4.82 -19.84 12.47
C GLN A 92 5.23 -19.84 11.00
N PHE A 93 5.03 -18.72 10.31
CA PHE A 93 5.57 -18.55 8.97
C PHE A 93 7.09 -18.37 9.06
N TYR A 94 7.82 -19.01 8.14
CA TYR A 94 9.26 -18.85 8.02
C TYR A 94 9.67 -18.80 6.55
N LEU A 95 10.73 -18.06 6.26
CA LEU A 95 11.46 -18.16 5.01
C LEU A 95 12.36 -19.38 5.07
N GLU A 96 12.34 -20.19 4.03
CA GLU A 96 13.28 -21.27 3.81
C GLU A 96 14.06 -20.99 2.53
N LEU A 97 15.38 -21.02 2.64
CA LEU A 97 16.29 -20.93 1.50
C LEU A 97 16.77 -22.33 1.14
N LYS A 98 16.65 -22.70 -0.14
CA LYS A 98 17.07 -23.99 -0.64
C LYS A 98 17.95 -23.82 -1.88
N SER A 99 19.13 -24.42 -1.86
CA SER A 99 19.94 -24.54 -3.08
C SER A 99 19.31 -25.57 -4.01
N GLU A 100 19.45 -25.33 -5.31
CA GLU A 100 19.23 -26.37 -6.30
C GLU A 100 20.11 -27.60 -5.95
N ASN A 101 19.49 -28.78 -5.90
CA ASN A 101 20.09 -30.09 -5.54
C ASN A 101 20.44 -30.33 -4.06
N ALA A 102 20.13 -29.42 -3.14
CA ALA A 102 20.30 -29.71 -1.72
C ALA A 102 19.10 -30.50 -1.17
N GLU A 103 19.37 -31.61 -0.47
CA GLU A 103 18.32 -32.37 0.25
C GLU A 103 17.78 -31.58 1.45
N SER A 104 18.62 -30.75 2.06
CA SER A 104 18.29 -29.92 3.22
C SER A 104 18.34 -28.42 2.88
N PRO A 105 17.57 -27.58 3.59
CA PRO A 105 17.59 -26.14 3.38
C PRO A 105 18.92 -25.53 3.85
N LEU A 106 19.37 -24.50 3.15
CA LEU A 106 20.56 -23.71 3.50
C LEU A 106 20.35 -22.90 4.78
N GLY A 107 19.11 -22.49 5.04
CA GLY A 107 18.77 -21.68 6.19
C GLY A 107 17.28 -21.47 6.33
N ARG A 108 16.86 -21.13 7.55
CA ARG A 108 15.50 -20.74 7.88
C ARG A 108 15.53 -19.46 8.69
N ALA A 109 14.60 -18.56 8.40
CA ALA A 109 14.38 -17.37 9.18
C ALA A 109 12.90 -17.28 9.52
N VAL A 110 12.58 -17.23 10.81
CA VAL A 110 11.20 -17.01 11.27
C VAL A 110 10.75 -15.65 10.76
N LEU A 111 9.63 -15.62 10.06
CA LEU A 111 9.04 -14.36 9.65
C LEU A 111 8.34 -13.77 10.87
N PRO A 112 8.53 -12.47 11.16
CA PRO A 112 7.75 -11.76 12.18
C PRO A 112 6.33 -11.48 11.65
N TYR A 113 5.71 -12.48 11.02
CA TYR A 113 4.35 -12.44 10.57
C TYR A 113 3.46 -12.91 11.71
N ARG A 114 2.68 -11.97 12.25
CA ARG A 114 1.50 -12.31 13.03
C ARG A 114 0.38 -12.41 12.03
N GLU A 115 -0.26 -13.58 11.97
CA GLU A 115 -1.55 -13.71 11.32
C GLU A 115 -2.41 -12.57 11.92
N PRO A 116 -2.96 -11.66 11.11
CA PRO A 116 -3.90 -10.69 11.64
C PRO A 116 -4.92 -11.54 12.37
N GLU A 117 -5.09 -11.28 13.67
CA GLU A 117 -6.15 -11.86 14.46
C GLU A 117 -7.47 -11.37 13.83
N LEU A 118 -7.88 -12.03 12.75
CA LEU A 118 -9.27 -12.18 12.34
C LEU A 118 -9.91 -13.22 13.26
N SER A 119 -9.42 -13.37 14.50
CA SER A 119 -10.36 -13.68 15.56
C SER A 119 -11.46 -12.65 15.41
N ASN A 120 -12.69 -13.12 15.31
CA ASN A 120 -13.78 -12.44 15.98
C ASN A 120 -13.25 -12.17 17.38
N GLN A 121 -12.56 -11.04 17.59
CA GLN A 121 -12.50 -10.46 18.90
C GLN A 121 -13.97 -10.32 19.20
N ASP A 122 -14.42 -11.13 20.16
CA ASP A 122 -15.64 -10.90 20.88
C ASP A 122 -15.81 -9.41 21.08
N GLU A 123 -17.07 -8.99 21.16
CA GLU A 123 -17.55 -7.61 21.29
C GLU A 123 -17.01 -6.83 22.51
N ASP A 124 -15.75 -7.00 22.92
CA ASP A 124 -14.98 -6.08 23.73
C ASP A 124 -14.54 -4.90 22.85
N SER A 125 -15.59 -4.22 22.37
CA SER A 125 -15.58 -2.92 21.73
C SER A 125 -14.68 -2.00 22.52
N ALA A 126 -13.52 -1.64 21.95
CA ALA A 126 -12.83 -0.43 22.36
C ALA A 126 -13.90 0.67 22.47
N GLU A 127 -14.12 1.19 23.67
CA GLU A 127 -15.29 2.01 23.98
C GLU A 127 -15.43 3.12 22.93
N ILE A 128 -16.63 3.25 22.33
CA ILE A 128 -16.88 4.26 21.30
C ILE A 128 -16.63 5.63 21.96
N PRO A 129 -15.75 6.49 21.44
CA PRO A 129 -15.51 7.79 22.05
C PRO A 129 -16.80 8.60 22.16
N ASP A 130 -17.01 9.28 23.29
CA ASP A 130 -18.20 10.11 23.51
C ASP A 130 -18.37 11.17 22.42
N LEU A 131 -17.25 11.70 21.92
CA LEU A 131 -17.25 12.63 20.80
C LEU A 131 -17.82 12.00 19.52
N LEU A 132 -17.49 10.74 19.23
CA LEU A 132 -18.07 10.03 18.08
C LEU A 132 -19.56 9.77 18.30
N ARG A 133 -19.96 9.30 19.49
CA ARG A 133 -21.36 9.10 19.87
C ARG A 133 -22.18 10.37 19.68
N GLN A 134 -21.66 11.51 20.15
CA GLN A 134 -22.30 12.81 19.99
C GLN A 134 -22.44 13.19 18.50
N TRP A 135 -21.41 12.99 17.69
CA TRP A 135 -21.42 13.37 16.28
C TRP A 135 -22.37 12.53 15.44
N ILE A 136 -22.37 11.20 15.63
CA ILE A 136 -23.26 10.31 14.89
C ILE A 136 -24.70 10.36 15.44
N GLY A 137 -24.93 10.87 16.64
CA GLY A 137 -26.28 11.01 17.22
C GLY A 137 -27.24 11.88 16.39
N ALA A 138 -26.71 12.76 15.52
CA ALA A 138 -27.51 13.54 14.58
C ALA A 138 -27.82 12.81 13.24
N CYS A 139 -27.23 11.64 13.02
CA CYS A 139 -27.41 10.83 11.81
C CYS A 139 -28.58 9.85 11.92
N SER A 140 -29.02 9.31 10.78
CA SER A 140 -29.98 8.19 10.78
C SER A 140 -29.36 6.92 11.39
N VAL A 141 -30.19 5.98 11.85
CA VAL A 141 -29.69 4.70 12.41
C VAL A 141 -28.78 3.96 11.44
N VAL A 142 -29.11 3.99 10.14
CA VAL A 142 -28.32 3.34 9.08
C VAL A 142 -26.95 4.01 8.93
N GLU A 143 -26.90 5.35 8.95
CA GLU A 143 -25.64 6.10 8.91
C GLU A 143 -24.81 5.89 10.18
N GLN A 144 -25.44 5.86 11.36
CA GLN A 144 -24.76 5.54 12.61
C GLN A 144 -24.07 4.17 12.52
N GLN A 145 -24.82 3.16 12.07
CA GLN A 145 -24.28 1.82 11.86
C GLN A 145 -23.14 1.78 10.85
N SER A 146 -23.20 2.57 9.77
CA SER A 146 -22.11 2.59 8.78
C SER A 146 -20.82 3.19 9.35
N PHE A 147 -20.89 4.25 10.17
CA PHE A 147 -19.73 4.78 10.89
C PHE A 147 -19.15 3.76 11.88
N LEU A 148 -20.00 3.09 12.66
CA LEU A 148 -19.56 2.09 13.63
C LEU A 148 -18.93 0.86 12.95
N ARG A 149 -19.52 0.38 11.85
CA ARG A 149 -18.95 -0.70 11.05
C ARG A 149 -17.61 -0.29 10.44
N THR A 150 -17.52 0.91 9.90
CA THR A 150 -16.26 1.46 9.36
C THR A 150 -15.18 1.52 10.44
N ARG A 151 -15.52 2.00 11.64
CA ARG A 151 -14.61 2.03 12.79
C ARG A 151 -14.13 0.63 13.17
N ALA A 152 -15.06 -0.33 13.30
CA ALA A 152 -14.73 -1.70 13.65
C ALA A 152 -13.79 -2.33 12.60
N GLN A 153 -14.07 -2.11 11.31
CA GLN A 153 -13.22 -2.58 10.22
C GLN A 153 -11.80 -1.98 10.29
N ILE A 154 -11.67 -0.68 10.57
CA ILE A 154 -10.38 0.00 10.69
C ILE A 154 -9.58 -0.51 11.88
N LEU A 155 -10.20 -0.62 13.06
CA LEU A 155 -9.51 -1.03 14.29
C LEU A 155 -9.20 -2.53 14.30
N GLY A 156 -10.03 -3.36 13.68
CA GLY A 156 -9.80 -4.80 13.52
C GLY A 156 -8.80 -5.16 12.43
N PHE A 157 -8.35 -4.20 11.61
CA PHE A 157 -7.46 -4.49 10.49
C PHE A 157 -6.00 -4.78 10.91
N ASP A 158 -5.45 -3.95 11.81
CA ASP A 158 -4.07 -4.08 12.27
C ASP A 158 -3.92 -3.48 13.67
N SER A 159 -3.36 -4.27 14.60
CA SER A 159 -3.16 -3.89 16.02
C SER A 159 -2.36 -2.60 16.25
N ARG A 160 -1.61 -2.12 15.25
CA ARG A 160 -0.85 -0.87 15.34
C ARG A 160 -1.71 0.36 15.09
N ILE A 161 -2.90 0.20 14.48
CA ILE A 161 -3.85 1.29 14.26
C ILE A 161 -4.43 1.68 15.62
N ARG A 162 -4.32 2.96 15.95
CA ARG A 162 -4.92 3.54 17.16
C ARG A 162 -5.97 4.56 16.77
N GLU A 163 -7.00 4.65 17.61
CA GLU A 163 -7.97 5.75 17.57
C GLU A 163 -7.43 6.94 18.37
N ILE A 164 -7.20 8.06 17.68
CA ILE A 164 -6.64 9.29 18.25
C ILE A 164 -7.75 10.33 18.25
N VAL A 165 -8.30 10.61 19.44
CA VAL A 165 -9.40 11.58 19.61
C VAL A 165 -8.83 12.97 19.84
N GLU A 166 -9.20 13.91 18.97
CA GLU A 166 -8.92 15.34 19.12
C GLU A 166 -10.23 16.13 19.18
N ALA A 167 -10.18 17.38 19.65
CA ALA A 167 -11.37 18.22 19.82
C ALA A 167 -12.18 18.45 18.52
N LYS A 168 -11.55 18.31 17.34
CA LYS A 168 -12.16 18.59 16.03
C LYS A 168 -12.15 17.41 15.07
N SER A 169 -11.47 16.32 15.41
CA SER A 169 -11.35 15.14 14.57
C SER A 169 -11.10 13.88 15.40
N ILE A 170 -11.49 12.74 14.83
CA ILE A 170 -11.11 11.41 15.33
C ILE A 170 -10.30 10.76 14.22
N GLN A 171 -9.06 10.44 14.51
CA GLN A 171 -8.07 10.00 13.53
C GLN A 171 -7.68 8.54 13.77
N TYR A 172 -7.38 7.82 12.71
CA TYR A 172 -6.98 6.42 12.77
C TYR A 172 -5.64 6.22 12.06
N GLY A 173 -4.69 5.59 12.73
CA GLY A 173 -3.36 5.28 12.20
C GLY A 173 -2.35 4.93 13.29
N THR A 174 -1.09 4.74 12.94
CA THR A 174 -0.03 4.48 13.94
C THR A 174 0.42 5.76 14.66
N SER A 175 0.24 6.91 14.01
CA SER A 175 0.60 8.24 14.52
C SER A 175 -0.11 9.32 13.72
N LYS A 176 -0.05 10.58 14.18
CA LYS A 176 -0.62 11.75 13.48
C LYS A 176 -0.09 11.96 12.06
N THR A 177 1.08 11.39 11.72
CA THR A 177 1.70 11.52 10.40
C THR A 177 1.44 10.32 9.49
N LYS A 178 0.98 9.19 10.03
CA LYS A 178 0.70 7.95 9.30
C LYS A 178 -0.76 7.53 9.49
N LEU A 179 -1.67 8.36 8.96
CA LEU A 179 -3.13 8.16 9.05
C LEU A 179 -3.67 7.32 7.89
N CYS A 180 -4.68 6.49 8.17
CA CYS A 180 -5.48 5.77 7.17
C CYS A 180 -6.89 6.35 7.02
N ALA A 181 -7.46 6.87 8.11
CA ALA A 181 -8.81 7.43 8.13
C ALA A 181 -8.93 8.60 9.11
N GLU A 182 -9.94 9.44 8.90
CA GLU A 182 -10.29 10.54 9.79
C GLU A 182 -11.79 10.83 9.73
N VAL A 183 -12.41 11.09 10.88
CA VAL A 183 -13.77 11.60 11.00
C VAL A 183 -13.72 13.02 11.55
N CYS A 184 -14.38 13.96 10.89
CA CYS A 184 -14.53 15.35 11.36
C CYS A 184 -16.01 15.71 11.47
N PHE A 185 -16.37 16.64 12.35
CA PHE A 185 -17.74 17.16 12.40
C PHE A 185 -17.89 18.46 11.62
N SER A 186 -18.87 18.51 10.72
CA SER A 186 -19.23 19.74 10.02
C SER A 186 -20.34 20.47 10.75
N GLN A 187 -19.99 21.52 11.50
CA GLN A 187 -20.96 22.39 12.17
C GLN A 187 -22.01 22.98 11.21
N ARG A 188 -21.61 23.33 9.99
CA ARG A 188 -22.52 23.88 8.98
C ARG A 188 -23.63 22.90 8.59
N HIS A 189 -23.30 21.61 8.56
CA HIS A 189 -24.19 20.55 8.09
C HIS A 189 -24.71 19.67 9.24
N GLN A 190 -24.31 20.00 10.48
CA GLN A 190 -24.58 19.24 11.71
C GLN A 190 -24.40 17.74 11.54
N ARG A 191 -23.29 17.33 10.90
CA ARG A 191 -23.06 15.92 10.58
C ARG A 191 -21.56 15.56 10.54
N PRO A 192 -21.21 14.31 10.86
CA PRO A 192 -19.86 13.78 10.70
C PRO A 192 -19.50 13.63 9.20
N ILE A 193 -18.21 13.69 8.91
CA ILE A 193 -17.63 13.55 7.58
C ILE A 193 -16.45 12.59 7.69
N LEU A 194 -16.51 11.52 6.90
CA LEU A 194 -15.45 10.52 6.80
C LEU A 194 -14.44 10.91 5.72
N PHE A 195 -13.17 10.72 6.04
CA PHE A 195 -12.05 10.82 5.12
C PHE A 195 -11.22 9.55 5.15
N LEU A 196 -10.73 9.12 3.99
CA LEU A 196 -9.81 8.00 3.83
C LEU A 196 -8.60 8.42 2.99
N TRP A 197 -7.44 7.86 3.27
CA TRP A 197 -6.25 8.01 2.43
C TRP A 197 -6.30 6.98 1.31
N LEU A 198 -6.72 7.42 0.13
CA LEU A 198 -6.97 6.56 -1.04
C LEU A 198 -6.32 7.10 -2.30
N THR A 199 -6.25 6.26 -3.33
CA THR A 199 -5.73 6.61 -4.64
C THR A 199 -6.52 7.78 -5.23
N LEU A 200 -5.81 8.84 -5.62
CA LEU A 200 -6.41 10.04 -6.18
C LEU A 200 -7.17 9.72 -7.47
N PRO A 201 -8.36 10.31 -7.69
CA PRO A 201 -9.14 10.06 -8.90
C PRO A 201 -8.38 10.30 -10.22
N THR A 202 -7.34 11.14 -10.22
CA THR A 202 -6.51 11.42 -11.41
C THR A 202 -5.57 10.30 -11.80
N CYS A 203 -5.36 9.34 -10.91
CA CYS A 203 -4.43 8.23 -11.08
C CYS A 203 -5.20 6.97 -11.47
N TRP A 204 -6.14 7.09 -12.42
CA TRP A 204 -6.88 5.93 -12.91
C TRP A 204 -5.94 4.97 -13.67
N LYS A 205 -6.20 3.66 -13.64
CA LYS A 205 -5.26 2.62 -14.12
C LYS A 205 -4.79 2.81 -15.56
N MET A 206 -5.66 3.31 -16.44
CA MET A 206 -5.32 3.59 -17.85
C MET A 206 -4.60 4.93 -18.10
N SER A 207 -4.35 5.76 -17.08
CA SER A 207 -3.77 7.10 -17.29
C SER A 207 -2.26 7.08 -17.50
N GLY A 208 -1.60 5.94 -17.24
CA GLY A 208 -0.13 5.82 -17.22
C GLY A 208 0.56 6.66 -16.14
N ARG A 209 -0.20 7.34 -15.27
CA ARG A 209 0.33 8.14 -14.18
C ARG A 209 0.64 7.26 -12.98
N ALA A 210 1.75 7.55 -12.32
CA ALA A 210 2.10 6.91 -11.06
C ALA A 210 0.94 7.05 -10.05
N GLU A 211 0.66 5.95 -9.36
CA GLU A 211 -0.35 5.91 -8.32
C GLU A 211 0.02 6.92 -7.22
N ARG A 212 -0.94 7.79 -6.85
CA ARG A 212 -0.76 8.73 -5.76
C ARG A 212 -1.93 8.60 -4.82
N VAL A 213 -1.63 8.47 -3.53
CA VAL A 213 -2.64 8.44 -2.46
C VAL A 213 -2.78 9.84 -1.87
N GLY A 214 -4.00 10.24 -1.58
CA GLY A 214 -4.30 11.47 -0.86
C GLY A 214 -5.56 11.35 -0.02
N ARG A 215 -5.82 12.39 0.78
CA ARG A 215 -6.97 12.45 1.68
C ARG A 215 -8.25 12.70 0.87
N LEU A 216 -9.11 11.70 0.79
CA LEU A 216 -10.39 11.77 0.08
C LEU A 216 -11.52 11.90 1.09
N ARG A 217 -12.44 12.84 0.84
CA ARG A 217 -13.72 12.93 1.53
C ARG A 217 -14.69 11.92 0.92
N LEU A 218 -15.44 11.25 1.78
CA LEU A 218 -16.50 10.32 1.42
C LEU A 218 -17.85 11.00 1.69
N TRP A 219 -18.71 11.04 0.67
CA TRP A 219 -20.09 11.48 0.82
C TRP A 219 -20.98 10.26 0.96
N LEU A 220 -21.54 10.11 2.15
CA LEU A 220 -22.50 9.06 2.47
C LEU A 220 -23.93 9.54 2.21
N HIS A 221 -24.80 8.62 1.81
CA HIS A 221 -26.24 8.78 1.72
C HIS A 221 -26.90 7.51 2.27
N ASP A 222 -27.62 7.64 3.39
CA ASP A 222 -28.22 6.51 4.11
C ASP A 222 -27.22 5.38 4.37
N GLY A 223 -26.04 5.76 4.86
CA GLY A 223 -24.94 4.85 5.18
C GLY A 223 -24.14 4.35 3.96
N ASN A 224 -24.64 4.53 2.74
CA ASN A 224 -23.97 4.08 1.52
C ASN A 224 -23.04 5.15 0.95
N LEU A 225 -21.90 4.73 0.41
CA LEU A 225 -20.96 5.64 -0.26
C LEU A 225 -21.50 6.07 -1.63
N ALA A 226 -21.88 7.35 -1.75
CA ALA A 226 -22.40 7.91 -2.99
C ALA A 226 -21.30 8.57 -3.83
N HIS A 227 -20.42 9.35 -3.20
CA HIS A 227 -19.37 10.09 -3.92
C HIS A 227 -18.05 10.15 -3.15
N VAL A 228 -16.96 10.34 -3.88
CA VAL A 228 -15.59 10.45 -3.36
C VAL A 228 -14.90 11.66 -3.99
N GLY A 229 -14.09 12.37 -3.22
CA GLY A 229 -13.38 13.52 -3.77
C GLY A 229 -12.20 14.00 -2.92
N HIS A 230 -11.17 14.50 -3.58
CA HIS A 230 -9.92 14.87 -2.93
C HIS A 230 -10.04 16.19 -2.15
N VAL A 231 -9.63 16.15 -0.88
CA VAL A 231 -9.62 17.29 0.04
C VAL A 231 -8.31 17.30 0.83
N VAL A 232 -7.40 18.17 0.41
CA VAL A 232 -6.04 18.28 0.97
C VAL A 232 -6.05 18.57 2.48
N ALA A 233 -6.94 19.46 2.93
CA ALA A 233 -7.02 19.87 4.33
C ALA A 233 -8.43 20.36 4.70
N GLY A 234 -8.78 20.20 5.97
CA GLY A 234 -10.07 20.60 6.52
C GLY A 234 -11.24 19.94 5.79
N LEU A 235 -12.35 20.68 5.63
CA LEU A 235 -13.56 20.21 4.95
C LEU A 235 -13.56 20.45 3.44
N GLY A 236 -12.56 21.20 2.93
CA GLY A 236 -12.44 21.54 1.52
C GLY A 236 -13.51 22.50 1.00
N LYS A 237 -13.42 22.81 -0.30
CA LYS A 237 -14.40 23.64 -1.04
C LYS A 237 -15.27 22.82 -1.99
N MET A 238 -15.11 21.50 -1.98
CA MET A 238 -15.81 20.58 -2.85
C MET A 238 -17.25 20.39 -2.38
N ARG A 239 -18.17 20.37 -3.34
CA ARG A 239 -19.62 20.32 -3.11
C ARG A 239 -20.30 19.45 -4.15
N LEU A 240 -21.43 18.86 -3.77
CA LEU A 240 -22.29 18.14 -4.71
C LEU A 240 -22.91 19.11 -5.71
N ARG A 241 -23.36 18.59 -6.86
CA ARG A 241 -23.98 19.38 -7.94
C ARG A 241 -25.16 20.22 -7.42
N GLN A 242 -26.06 19.61 -6.66
CA GLN A 242 -27.22 20.28 -6.07
C GLN A 242 -26.83 21.44 -5.14
N GLU A 243 -25.74 21.28 -4.38
CA GLU A 243 -25.21 22.33 -3.50
C GLU A 243 -24.62 23.50 -4.29
N TRP A 244 -24.08 23.26 -5.48
CA TRP A 244 -23.63 24.31 -6.40
C TRP A 244 -24.78 25.04 -7.06
N GLU A 245 -25.83 24.32 -7.45
CA GLU A 245 -27.05 24.86 -8.05
C GLU A 245 -27.80 25.83 -7.11
N ALA A 246 -27.70 25.61 -5.80
CA ALA A 246 -28.22 26.52 -4.78
C ALA A 246 -27.42 27.84 -4.64
N ILE A 247 -26.24 27.97 -5.28
CA ILE A 247 -25.39 29.15 -5.22
C ILE A 247 -25.56 29.97 -6.51
N PRO A 248 -25.70 31.30 -6.44
CA PRO A 248 -25.74 32.14 -7.64
C PRO A 248 -24.53 31.89 -8.56
N LYS A 249 -24.79 31.70 -9.86
CA LYS A 249 -23.74 31.38 -10.87
C LYS A 249 -22.59 32.39 -10.90
N THR A 250 -22.82 33.64 -10.51
CA THR A 250 -21.79 34.68 -10.40
C THR A 250 -20.72 34.38 -9.34
N ARG A 251 -21.03 33.52 -8.37
CA ARG A 251 -20.11 33.05 -7.31
C ARG A 251 -19.48 31.70 -7.61
N TRP A 252 -19.78 31.11 -8.78
CA TRP A 252 -19.19 29.85 -9.17
C TRP A 252 -17.71 30.05 -9.52
N PRO A 253 -16.83 29.12 -9.15
CA PRO A 253 -15.44 29.17 -9.56
C PRO A 253 -15.35 29.02 -11.10
N ARG A 254 -14.68 29.98 -11.75
CA ARG A 254 -14.69 30.18 -13.21
C ARG A 254 -14.22 28.97 -14.05
N GLN A 255 -13.54 27.99 -13.47
CA GLN A 255 -12.88 26.90 -14.21
C GLN A 255 -13.05 25.49 -13.60
N SER A 256 -13.90 25.27 -12.59
CA SER A 256 -13.76 24.07 -11.76
C SER A 256 -15.02 23.27 -11.44
N LEU A 257 -16.10 23.48 -12.19
CA LEU A 257 -17.31 22.63 -12.16
C LEU A 257 -17.33 21.63 -13.32
N GLN A 258 -16.17 21.34 -13.90
CA GLN A 258 -16.06 20.20 -14.81
C GLN A 258 -16.16 18.93 -13.97
N GLU A 259 -17.15 18.10 -14.26
CA GLU A 259 -17.18 16.72 -13.80
C GLU A 259 -15.97 15.99 -14.39
N GLY A 260 -14.89 16.00 -13.62
CA GLY A 260 -13.63 15.40 -14.01
C GLY A 260 -13.07 14.64 -12.84
N LEU A 261 -12.36 13.56 -13.15
CA LEU A 261 -11.58 12.79 -12.16
C LEU A 261 -10.33 13.58 -11.73
N SER A 262 -10.37 14.91 -11.79
CA SER A 262 -9.29 15.78 -11.36
C SER A 262 -9.29 15.92 -9.84
N TYR A 263 -8.14 15.73 -9.20
CA TYR A 263 -7.97 15.98 -7.77
C TYR A 263 -8.11 17.48 -7.43
N ARG A 264 -8.16 18.35 -8.45
CA ARG A 264 -8.42 19.80 -8.36
C ARG A 264 -9.89 20.16 -8.64
N SER A 265 -10.74 19.17 -8.95
CA SER A 265 -12.17 19.39 -9.18
C SER A 265 -12.81 19.98 -7.92
N HIS A 266 -13.83 20.81 -8.10
CA HIS A 266 -14.71 21.25 -7.00
C HIS A 266 -16.00 20.42 -6.91
N MET A 267 -16.11 19.38 -7.73
CA MET A 267 -17.17 18.38 -7.68
C MET A 267 -16.58 17.00 -7.37
N PRO A 268 -17.21 16.23 -6.49
CA PRO A 268 -16.79 14.86 -6.22
C PRO A 268 -17.21 13.94 -7.38
N VAL A 269 -16.66 12.74 -7.38
CA VAL A 269 -16.89 11.70 -8.37
C VAL A 269 -17.83 10.66 -7.76
N GLU A 270 -18.77 10.14 -8.53
CA GLU A 270 -19.61 9.02 -8.12
C GLU A 270 -18.77 7.81 -7.68
N ALA A 271 -19.17 7.14 -6.59
CA ALA A 271 -18.41 6.06 -5.97
C ALA A 271 -18.13 4.89 -6.93
N ALA A 272 -19.14 4.42 -7.67
CA ALA A 272 -18.98 3.32 -8.63
C ALA A 272 -17.98 3.68 -9.74
N ARG A 273 -18.09 4.89 -10.30
CA ARG A 273 -17.15 5.39 -11.32
C ARG A 273 -15.73 5.52 -10.77
N TYR A 274 -15.59 6.02 -9.54
CA TYR A 274 -14.31 6.11 -8.86
C TYR A 274 -13.68 4.74 -8.63
N ALA A 275 -14.44 3.79 -8.09
CA ALA A 275 -13.99 2.43 -7.79
C ALA A 275 -13.51 1.72 -9.06
N ARG A 276 -14.27 1.77 -10.15
CA ARG A 276 -13.89 1.17 -11.44
C ARG A 276 -12.61 1.78 -12.00
N LEU A 277 -12.52 3.10 -12.07
CA LEU A 277 -11.43 3.76 -12.79
C LEU A 277 -10.14 3.85 -11.95
N SER A 278 -10.28 4.20 -10.67
CA SER A 278 -9.14 4.49 -9.80
C SER A 278 -8.67 3.28 -9.01
N LEU A 279 -9.58 2.39 -8.64
CA LEU A 279 -9.27 1.20 -7.84
C LEU A 279 -9.29 -0.09 -8.68
N GLY A 280 -9.93 -0.07 -9.84
CA GLY A 280 -10.11 -1.24 -10.71
C GLY A 280 -11.10 -2.26 -10.16
N VAL A 281 -12.12 -1.78 -9.44
CA VAL A 281 -13.24 -2.59 -8.93
C VAL A 281 -14.42 -2.42 -9.90
N GLU A 282 -14.75 -3.47 -10.65
CA GLU A 282 -15.81 -3.41 -11.67
C GLU A 282 -17.20 -3.21 -11.07
N SER A 283 -17.49 -3.90 -9.96
CA SER A 283 -18.72 -3.75 -9.20
C SER A 283 -18.48 -4.12 -7.74
N SER A 284 -19.28 -3.52 -6.85
CA SER A 284 -19.32 -3.88 -5.44
C SER A 284 -20.73 -3.72 -4.92
N THR A 285 -21.12 -4.60 -4.00
CA THR A 285 -22.38 -4.49 -3.24
C THR A 285 -22.28 -3.45 -2.13
N ASP A 286 -21.07 -3.19 -1.62
CA ASP A 286 -20.79 -2.18 -0.61
C ASP A 286 -19.48 -1.43 -0.97
N TYR A 287 -19.64 -0.30 -1.66
CA TYR A 287 -18.51 0.55 -2.04
C TYR A 287 -17.82 1.17 -0.83
N LEU A 288 -18.51 1.37 0.30
CA LEU A 288 -17.88 1.94 1.49
C LEU A 288 -16.89 0.94 2.07
N GLU A 289 -17.33 -0.28 2.35
CA GLU A 289 -16.49 -1.35 2.89
C GLU A 289 -15.31 -1.63 1.96
N THR A 290 -15.56 -1.68 0.65
CA THR A 290 -14.52 -1.90 -0.37
C THR A 290 -13.47 -0.79 -0.34
N CYS A 291 -13.89 0.48 -0.27
CA CYS A 291 -12.96 1.61 -0.19
C CYS A 291 -12.16 1.60 1.11
N VAL A 292 -12.78 1.24 2.25
CA VAL A 292 -12.07 1.13 3.53
C VAL A 292 -11.00 0.06 3.45
N SER A 293 -11.33 -1.16 2.98
CA SER A 293 -10.36 -2.25 2.80
C SER A 293 -9.18 -1.85 1.93
N ILE A 294 -9.43 -1.21 0.78
CA ILE A 294 -8.36 -0.77 -0.12
C ILE A 294 -7.50 0.34 0.52
N GLY A 295 -8.11 1.28 1.24
CA GLY A 295 -7.38 2.33 1.96
C GLY A 295 -6.47 1.77 3.04
N LEU A 296 -6.93 0.75 3.77
CA LEU A 296 -6.15 0.06 4.78
C LEU A 296 -4.96 -0.71 4.18
N GLN A 297 -5.17 -1.41 3.06
CA GLN A 297 -4.08 -2.06 2.31
C GLN A 297 -3.04 -1.04 1.83
N LYS A 298 -3.48 0.09 1.26
CA LYS A 298 -2.59 1.17 0.81
C LYS A 298 -1.82 1.83 1.95
N TRP A 299 -2.42 1.88 3.15
CA TRP A 299 -1.73 2.35 4.34
C TRP A 299 -0.66 1.36 4.80
N LEU A 300 -0.96 0.05 4.77
CA LEU A 300 -0.02 -1.00 5.12
C LEU A 300 1.19 -1.05 4.19
N GLU A 301 0.99 -0.89 2.87
CA GLU A 301 2.05 -0.81 1.85
C GLU A 301 3.07 0.33 2.12
N LYS A 302 2.71 1.33 2.92
CA LYS A 302 3.52 2.54 3.19
C LYS A 302 4.19 2.55 4.56
N LEU A 303 3.93 1.55 5.40
CA LEU A 303 4.44 1.53 6.76
C LEU A 303 5.94 1.29 6.81
#